data_AF-X1P4N1-F1
#
_entry.id   AF-X1P4N1-F1
#
_cell.length_a   1.000
_cell.length_b   1.000
_cell.length_c   1.000
_cell.angle_alpha   90.00
_cell.angle_beta   90.00
_cell.angle_gamma   90.00
#
_symmetry.space_group_name_H-M   'P 1'
#
loop_
_entity.id
_entity.type
_entity.pdbx_description
1 polymer ?
#
loop_
_entity_poly.entity_id
_entity_poly.type
_entity_poly.pdbx_seq_one_letter_code
_entity_poly.pdbx_strand_id
1 'polypeptide(L)' 'MAEKEQVRKILLVDDDPLILETLSGIFNKKGYEAISTSDGVKALKKLESERPDLILLDVNMPEMDGIETC' A
#
# COMPACT_ATOMS: atom_id res chain seq x y z
N MET A 1 7.18 29.61 -8.09
CA MET A 1 7.10 28.83 -6.84
C MET A 1 7.03 27.38 -7.27
N ALA A 2 8.09 26.61 -7.07
CA ALA A 2 8.13 25.21 -7.49
C ALA A 2 7.54 24.38 -6.34
N GLU A 3 6.26 24.04 -6.43
CA GLU A 3 5.71 22.97 -5.61
C GLU A 3 6.37 21.68 -6.09
N LYS A 4 7.24 21.10 -5.25
CA LYS A 4 7.79 19.78 -5.52
C LYS A 4 6.63 18.79 -5.45
N GLU A 5 6.13 18.35 -6.59
CA GLU A 5 5.37 17.09 -6.70
C GLU A 5 6.34 15.96 -6.37
N GLN A 6 6.57 15.75 -5.07
CA GLN A 6 7.12 14.50 -4.59
C GLN A 6 6.06 13.45 -4.88
N VAL A 7 6.34 12.56 -5.84
CA VAL A 7 5.54 11.37 -6.07
C VAL A 7 5.51 10.62 -4.75
N ARG A 8 4.37 10.67 -4.05
CA ARG A 8 4.22 9.99 -2.76
C ARG A 8 3.91 8.53 -3.05
N LYS A 9 4.71 7.63 -2.47
CA LYS A 9 4.51 6.19 -2.58
C LYS A 9 3.49 5.72 -1.56
N ILE A 10 2.55 4.89 -2.01
CA ILE A 10 1.49 4.33 -1.17
C ILE A 10 1.57 2.81 -1.25
N LEU A 11 1.72 2.14 -0.11
CA LEU A 11 1.64 0.68 -0.03
C LEU A 11 0.22 0.27 0.33
N LEU A 12 -0.42 -0.51 -0.53
CA LEU A 12 -1.74 -1.10 -0.37
C LEU A 12 -1.58 -2.57 0.01
N VAL A 13 -2.23 -2.99 1.09
CA VAL A 13 -2.14 -4.34 1.64
C VAL A 13 -3.55 -4.86 1.89
N ASP A 14 -4.01 -5.78 1.05
CA ASP A 14 -5.38 -6.30 1.04
C ASP A 14 -5.39 -7.68 0.34
N ASP A 15 -6.09 -8.68 0.88
CA ASP A 15 -6.17 -10.01 0.27
C ASP A 15 -7.10 -10.06 -0.94
N ASP A 16 -7.97 -9.06 -1.12
CA ASP A 16 -8.82 -8.92 -2.30
C ASP A 16 -8.07 -8.21 -3.45
N PRO A 17 -7.73 -8.92 -4.54
CA PRO A 17 -7.06 -8.32 -5.69
C PRO A 17 -7.90 -7.24 -6.37
N LEU A 18 -9.23 -7.30 -6.28
CA LEU A 18 -10.13 -6.29 -6.87
C LEU A 18 -9.98 -4.94 -6.15
N ILE A 19 -9.84 -4.97 -4.81
CA ILE A 19 -9.61 -3.77 -4.01
C ILE A 19 -8.23 -3.19 -4.36
N LEU A 20 -7.19 -4.03 -4.41
CA LEU A 20 -5.84 -3.61 -4.77
C LEU A 20 -5.78 -2.95 -6.15
N GLU A 21 -6.41 -3.52 -7.17
CA GLU A 21 -6.45 -2.92 -8.52
C GLU A 21 -7.22 -1.61 -8.54
N THR A 22 -8.38 -1.56 -7.86
CA THR A 22 -9.22 -0.36 -7.80
C THR A 22 -8.47 0.80 -7.14
N LEU A 23 -7.89 0.56 -5.97
CA LEU A 23 -7.13 1.57 -5.23
C LEU A 23 -5.87 1.99 -6.00
N SER A 24 -5.13 1.04 -6.57
CA SER A 24 -3.95 1.34 -7.38
C SER A 24 -4.31 2.25 -8.56
N GLY A 25 -5.40 1.95 -9.26
CA GLY A 25 -5.89 2.78 -10.36
C GLY A 25 -6.29 4.19 -9.92
N ILE A 26 -6.94 4.34 -8.76
CA ILE A 26 -7.32 5.65 -8.20
C ILE A 26 -6.08 6.48 -7.84
N PHE A 27 -5.11 5.87 -7.15
CA PHE A 27 -3.90 6.56 -6.70
C PHE A 27 -2.98 6.91 -7.86
N ASN A 28 -2.78 6.00 -8.82
CA ASN A 28 -2.01 6.27 -10.03
C ASN A 28 -2.63 7.43 -10.85
N LYS A 29 -3.97 7.48 -10.98
CA LYS A 29 -4.66 8.60 -11.64
C LYS A 29 -4.47 9.95 -10.93
N LYS A 30 -4.20 9.92 -9.62
CA LYS A 30 -3.95 11.11 -8.80
C LYS A 30 -2.46 11.48 -8.74
N GLY A 31 -1.58 10.79 -9.48
CA GLY A 31 -0.14 11.07 -9.52
C GLY A 31 0.66 10.43 -8.38
N TYR A 32 0.06 9.49 -7.63
CA TYR A 32 0.75 8.71 -6.60
C TYR A 32 1.31 7.42 -7.20
N GLU A 33 2.40 6.92 -6.63
CA GLU A 33 2.92 5.60 -6.98
C GLU A 33 2.30 4.58 -6.02
N ALA A 34 1.33 3.81 -6.52
CA ALA A 34 0.68 2.77 -5.72
C ALA A 34 1.39 1.42 -5.88
N ILE A 35 1.86 0.87 -4.77
CA ILE A 35 2.48 -0.45 -4.67
C ILE A 35 1.49 -1.33 -3.90
N SER A 36 1.13 -2.49 -4.44
CA SER A 36 0.18 -3.40 -3.81
C SER A 36 0.83 -4.72 -3.37
N THR A 37 0.28 -5.37 -2.35
CA THR A 37 0.65 -6.71 -1.91
C THR A 37 -0.55 -7.36 -1.21
N SER A 38 -0.75 -8.66 -1.43
CA SER A 38 -1.86 -9.41 -0.86
C SER A 38 -1.50 -10.17 0.43
N ASP A 39 -0.44 -9.74 1.10
CA ASP A 39 0.24 -10.51 2.13
C ASP A 39 0.96 -9.53 3.06
N GLY A 40 0.63 -9.59 4.36
CA GLY A 40 1.19 -8.73 5.39
C GLY A 40 2.69 -8.93 5.63
N VAL A 41 3.21 -10.16 5.52
CA VAL A 41 4.66 -10.44 5.63
C VAL A 41 5.41 -9.81 4.47
N LYS A 42 4.88 -9.92 3.24
CA LYS A 42 5.45 -9.25 2.07
C LYS A 42 5.33 -7.74 2.19
N ALA A 43 4.26 -7.23 2.80
CA ALA A 43 4.11 -5.82 3.10
C ALA A 43 5.26 -5.31 3.97
N LEU A 44 5.56 -5.99 5.09
CA LEU A 44 6.69 -5.66 5.95
C LEU A 44 8.02 -5.59 5.20
N LYS A 45 8.33 -6.59 4.37
CA LYS A 45 9.56 -6.58 3.55
C LYS A 45 9.58 -5.43 2.54
N LYS A 46 8.43 -5.10 1.96
CA LYS A 46 8.28 -3.95 1.06
C LYS A 46 8.42 -2.63 1.80
N LEU A 47 7.97 -2.52 3.05
CA LEU A 47 8.16 -1.30 3.86
C LEU A 47 9.63 -0.96 4.04
N GLU A 48 10.46 -1.96 4.36
CA GLU A 48 11.90 -1.76 4.54
C GLU A 48 12.60 -1.33 3.25
N SER A 49 12.15 -1.86 2.11
CA SER A 49 12.80 -1.66 0.81
C SER A 49 12.31 -0.41 0.07
N GLU A 50 11.00 -0.21 0.02
CA GLU A 50 10.34 0.81 -0.81
C GLU A 50 10.10 2.14 -0.08
N ARG A 51 10.13 2.13 1.26
CA ARG A 51 9.88 3.29 2.13
C ARG A 51 8.69 4.15 1.68
N PRO A 52 7.48 3.58 1.63
CA PRO A 52 6.28 4.33 1.25
C PRO A 52 5.97 5.42 2.27
N ASP A 53 5.38 6.52 1.80
CA ASP A 53 4.93 7.64 2.64
C ASP A 53 3.60 7.34 3.36
N LEU A 54 2.83 6.39 2.83
CA LEU A 54 1.53 5.98 3.36
C LEU A 54 1.32 4.47 3.20
N ILE A 55 0.68 3.84 4.17
CA ILE A 55 0.29 2.43 4.15
C ILE A 55 -1.22 2.35 4.35
N LEU A 56 -1.90 1.63 3.47
CA LEU A 56 -3.30 1.24 3.61
C LEU A 56 -3.32 -0.27 3.81
N LEU A 57 -3.61 -0.68 5.04
CA LEU A 57 -3.66 -2.08 5.45
C LEU A 57 -5.11 -2.45 5.73
N ASP A 58 -5.60 -3.51 5.08
CA ASP A 58 -6.84 -4.14 5.48
C ASP A 58 -6.66 -4.87 6.82
N VAL A 59 -7.63 -4.67 7.71
CA VAL A 59 -7.64 -5.24 9.06
C VAL A 59 -8.40 -6.56 9.10
N ASN A 60 -9.16 -6.90 8.06
CA ASN A 60 -10.02 -8.08 8.01
C ASN A 60 -9.43 -9.22 7.17
N MET A 61 -8.10 -9.34 7.13
CA MET A 61 -7.42 -10.46 6.46
C MET A 61 -7.52 -11.76 7.29
N PRO A 62 -8.06 -12.86 6.73
CA PRO A 62 -8.34 -14.10 7.47
C PRO A 62 -7.12 -14.98 7.77
N GLU A 63 -5.98 -14.81 7.07
CA GLU A 63 -4.79 -15.66 7.25
C GLU A 63 -3.71 -15.07 8.17
N MET A 64 -3.80 -13.78 8.51
CA MET A 64 -2.81 -13.10 9.33
C MET A 64 -3.46 -11.94 10.06
N ASP A 65 -3.61 -12.05 11.37
CA ASP A 65 -4.07 -10.97 12.24
C ASP A 65 -3.17 -9.75 12.00
N GLY A 66 -3.71 -8.67 11.41
CA GLY A 66 -3.00 -7.39 11.24
C GLY A 66 -2.47 -6.81 12.56
N ILE A 67 -2.89 -7.38 13.70
CA ILE A 67 -2.49 -7.09 15.07
C ILE A 67 -1.07 -7.59 15.39
N GLU A 68 -0.55 -8.65 14.76
CA GLU A 68 0.84 -9.11 15.02
C GLU A 68 1.92 -8.19 14.43
N THR A 69 1.50 -7.21 13.64
CA THR A 69 2.37 -6.22 12.97
C THR A 69 2.54 -4.90 13.73
N CYS A 70 1.83 -4.70 14.85
CA CYS A 70 1.94 -3.49 15.69
C CYS A 70 3.03 -3.59 16.75
#